data_AF-A0A955CVT6-F1
#
_entry.id   AF-A0A955CVT6-F1
#
_cell.length_a   1.000
_cell.length_b   1.000
_cell.length_c   1.000
_cell.angle_alpha   90.00
_cell.angle_beta   90.00
_cell.angle_gamma   90.00
#
_symmetry.space_group_name_H-M   'P 1'
#
loop_
_entity.id
_entity.type
_entity.pdbx_description
1 polymer ?
#
loop_
_entity_poly.entity_id
_entity_poly.type
_entity_poly.pdbx_seq_one_letter_code
_entity_poly.pdbx_strand_id
1 'polypeptide(L)'
;MNDATPQVWVGADPGGKNAFGLALIVGNQSPRTWCVSSVDEAVESLASYGIRHIDGIGVDAPLWWSTAQSGARRVDAVLRKRYGLSGGNVQAPNSLRGAVLVQGVLLVDRVRKTFSTVNVTETHPKALLSATNVTWSAFCNQYGIECGDVSEHERDAVISAVAAREGFCGRWKNDLSLVRDPSESNPKSHWFAPVNYFWPE
;
A
#
# COMPACT_ATOMS: atom_id res chain seq x y z
N MET A 1 -33.00 0.54 -9.09
CA MET A 1 -31.53 0.53 -9.22
C MET A 1 -31.00 0.12 -7.86
N ASN A 2 -30.25 -0.96 -7.76
CA ASN A 2 -29.63 -1.33 -6.48
C ASN A 2 -28.54 -0.28 -6.22
N ASP A 3 -28.74 0.59 -5.23
CA ASP A 3 -27.68 1.44 -4.69
C ASP A 3 -26.68 0.51 -4.00
N ALA A 4 -25.76 -0.05 -4.80
CA ALA A 4 -24.61 -0.75 -4.26
C ALA A 4 -23.82 0.27 -3.43
N THR A 5 -23.54 -0.09 -2.18
CA THR A 5 -22.68 0.71 -1.30
C THR A 5 -21.38 1.01 -2.04
N PRO A 6 -20.93 2.28 -2.10
CA PRO A 6 -19.72 2.61 -2.84
C PRO A 6 -18.52 1.91 -2.20
N GLN A 7 -17.66 1.33 -3.04
CA GLN A 7 -16.43 0.67 -2.58
C GLN A 7 -15.46 1.69 -1.99
N VAL A 8 -14.73 1.31 -0.95
CA VAL A 8 -13.82 2.16 -0.21
C VAL A 8 -12.42 1.57 -0.26
N TRP A 9 -11.50 2.33 -0.84
CA TRP A 9 -10.09 1.97 -0.96
C TRP A 9 -9.23 2.96 -0.21
N VAL A 10 -8.33 2.42 0.62
CA VAL A 10 -7.40 3.23 1.41
C VAL A 10 -5.98 2.97 0.93
N GLY A 11 -5.16 4.00 0.97
CA GLY A 11 -3.73 3.90 0.78
C GLY A 11 -2.99 4.57 1.91
N ALA A 12 -1.84 4.02 2.27
CA ALA A 12 -1.01 4.52 3.35
C ALA A 12 0.46 4.52 2.96
N ASP A 13 1.14 5.62 3.26
CA ASP A 13 2.60 5.73 3.30
C ASP A 13 3.03 5.98 4.75
N PRO A 14 3.27 4.92 5.54
CA PRO A 14 3.59 5.06 6.96
C PRO A 14 4.92 5.77 7.18
N GLY A 15 4.92 6.79 8.04
CA GLY A 15 6.13 7.53 8.37
C GLY A 15 6.16 8.12 9.77
N GLY A 16 7.01 9.13 9.94
CA GLY A 16 7.17 9.85 11.20
C GLY A 16 6.18 11.02 11.35
N LYS A 17 6.52 11.96 12.23
CA LYS A 17 5.73 13.18 12.47
C LYS A 17 5.43 13.92 11.16
N ASN A 18 4.14 14.15 10.89
CA ASN A 18 3.60 14.79 9.68
C ASN A 18 4.06 14.18 8.34
N ALA A 19 4.49 12.92 8.38
CA ALA A 19 5.04 12.20 7.23
C ALA A 19 4.36 10.83 7.06
N PHE A 20 3.18 10.65 7.64
CA PHE A 20 2.34 9.49 7.41
C PHE A 20 1.25 9.88 6.41
N GLY A 21 1.47 9.56 5.14
CA GLY A 21 0.52 9.86 4.06
C GLY A 21 -0.69 8.92 4.09
N LEU A 22 -1.88 9.47 3.85
CA LEU A 22 -3.12 8.72 3.69
C LEU A 22 -3.85 9.16 2.43
N ALA A 23 -4.51 8.20 1.81
CA ALA A 23 -5.40 8.42 0.68
C ALA A 23 -6.69 7.61 0.86
N LEU A 24 -7.82 8.21 0.53
CA LEU A 24 -9.14 7.61 0.58
C LEU A 24 -9.85 7.79 -0.76
N ILE A 25 -10.21 6.68 -1.40
CA ILE A 25 -11.00 6.65 -2.64
C ILE A 25 -12.34 6.00 -2.34
N VAL A 26 -13.44 6.71 -2.61
CA VAL A 26 -14.82 6.22 -2.41
C VAL A 26 -15.54 6.15 -3.75
N GLY A 27 -15.83 4.95 -4.22
CA GLY A 27 -16.37 4.69 -5.55
C GLY A 27 -15.47 5.28 -6.64
N ASN A 28 -16.04 6.14 -7.48
CA ASN A 28 -15.33 6.85 -8.56
C ASN A 28 -15.02 8.32 -8.21
N GLN A 29 -15.04 8.67 -6.92
CA GLN A 29 -14.73 10.04 -6.49
C GLN A 29 -13.23 10.30 -6.50
N SER A 30 -12.88 11.58 -6.59
CA SER A 30 -11.52 12.08 -6.41
C SER A 30 -10.96 11.65 -5.05
N PRO A 31 -9.69 11.25 -4.99
CA PRO A 31 -9.08 10.83 -3.74
C PRO A 31 -9.05 12.01 -2.75
N ARG A 32 -9.34 11.72 -1.48
CA ARG A 32 -8.99 12.61 -0.38
C ARG A 32 -7.64 12.20 0.15
N THR A 33 -6.74 13.15 0.33
CA THR A 33 -5.40 12.91 0.86
C THR A 33 -5.10 13.82 2.05
N TRP A 34 -4.31 13.32 2.99
CA TRP A 34 -3.79 14.10 4.11
C TRP A 34 -2.59 13.39 4.73
N CYS A 35 -1.86 14.11 5.59
CA CYS A 35 -0.79 13.54 6.41
C CYS A 35 -1.15 13.56 7.89
N VAL A 36 -0.73 12.53 8.60
CA VAL A 36 -0.80 12.42 10.07
C VAL A 36 0.58 12.10 10.65
N SER A 37 0.66 11.94 11.97
CA SER A 37 1.91 11.64 12.68
C SER A 37 2.00 10.23 13.26
N SER A 38 0.89 9.47 13.28
CA SER A 38 0.85 8.15 13.91
C SER A 38 -0.22 7.23 13.32
N VAL A 39 -0.09 5.92 13.57
CA VAL A 39 -1.13 4.92 13.25
C VAL A 39 -2.46 5.24 13.93
N ASP A 40 -2.44 5.68 15.19
CA ASP A 40 -3.68 5.95 15.92
C ASP A 40 -4.43 7.12 15.26
N GLU A 41 -3.74 8.22 14.94
CA GLU A 41 -4.31 9.33 14.16
C GLU A 41 -4.80 8.88 12.78
N ALA A 42 -4.08 7.97 12.12
CA ALA A 42 -4.46 7.44 10.81
C ALA A 42 -5.80 6.69 10.89
N VAL A 43 -5.95 5.80 11.87
CA VAL A 43 -7.16 4.99 12.05
C VAL A 43 -8.34 5.85 12.52
N GLU A 44 -8.10 6.78 13.44
CA GLU A 44 -9.12 7.72 13.92
C GLU A 44 -9.62 8.63 12.81
N SER A 45 -8.71 9.18 11.99
CA SER A 45 -9.10 10.04 10.87
C SER A 45 -9.94 9.29 9.83
N LEU A 46 -9.57 8.05 9.48
CA LEU A 46 -10.39 7.19 8.60
C LEU A 46 -11.79 6.95 9.19
N ALA A 47 -11.89 6.63 10.49
CA ALA A 47 -13.18 6.43 11.16
C ALA A 47 -14.03 7.72 11.18
N SER A 48 -13.40 8.88 11.31
CA SER A 48 -14.08 10.19 11.33
C SER A 48 -14.82 10.53 10.04
N TYR A 49 -14.43 9.94 8.89
CA TYR A 49 -15.13 10.09 7.61
C TYR A 49 -16.45 9.31 7.54
N GLY A 50 -16.88 8.67 8.63
CA GLY A 50 -18.10 7.85 8.68
C GLY A 50 -17.98 6.54 7.91
N ILE A 51 -16.75 6.16 7.55
CA ILE A 51 -16.44 4.89 6.90
C ILE A 51 -16.70 3.78 7.90
N ARG A 52 -17.54 2.82 7.50
CA ARG A 52 -17.85 1.62 8.30
C ARG A 52 -17.18 0.36 7.76
N HIS A 53 -16.70 0.42 6.53
CA HIS A 53 -16.11 -0.70 5.81
C HIS A 53 -15.03 -0.17 4.85
N ILE A 54 -13.94 -0.92 4.72
CA ILE A 54 -12.88 -0.68 3.75
C ILE A 54 -12.74 -1.97 2.96
N ASP A 55 -12.95 -1.91 1.64
CA ASP A 55 -12.84 -3.06 0.74
C ASP A 55 -11.38 -3.52 0.61
N GLY A 56 -10.44 -2.58 0.64
CA GLY A 56 -9.01 -2.88 0.67
C GLY A 56 -8.13 -1.69 1.04
N ILE A 57 -6.97 -2.00 1.61
CA ILE A 57 -5.92 -1.04 1.94
C ILE A 57 -4.59 -1.44 1.30
N GLY A 58 -3.94 -0.47 0.66
CA GLY A 58 -2.55 -0.57 0.20
C GLY A 58 -1.61 0.11 1.18
N VAL A 59 -0.48 -0.51 1.50
CA VAL A 59 0.48 0.00 2.50
C VAL A 59 1.89 0.01 1.92
N ASP A 60 2.51 1.19 1.87
CA ASP A 60 3.92 1.38 1.49
C ASP A 60 4.86 1.00 2.65
N ALA A 61 4.87 -0.29 2.97
CA ALA A 61 5.79 -0.86 3.96
C ALA A 61 5.93 -2.37 3.72
N PRO A 62 7.07 -2.98 4.05
CA PRO A 62 7.18 -4.43 4.11
C PRO A 62 6.23 -5.02 5.15
N LEU A 63 5.38 -5.95 4.71
CA LEU A 63 4.36 -6.60 5.54
C LEU A 63 4.65 -8.08 5.79
N TRP A 64 5.71 -8.65 5.20
CA TRP A 64 6.24 -9.97 5.58
C TRP A 64 7.77 -9.97 5.59
N TRP A 65 8.34 -10.99 6.19
CA TRP A 65 9.72 -11.00 6.67
C TRP A 65 10.57 -12.06 5.99
N SER A 66 11.89 -11.84 5.95
CA SER A 66 12.89 -12.80 5.49
C SER A 66 14.01 -12.93 6.51
N THR A 67 14.47 -14.14 6.74
CA THR A 67 15.70 -14.42 7.51
C THR A 67 16.95 -14.52 6.63
N ALA A 68 16.82 -14.29 5.33
CA ALA A 68 17.95 -14.26 4.41
C ALA A 68 18.94 -13.13 4.75
N GLN A 69 20.09 -13.11 4.06
CA GLN A 69 21.09 -12.06 4.22
C GLN A 69 20.43 -10.67 4.09
N SER A 70 20.66 -9.83 5.11
CA SER A 70 20.08 -8.49 5.21
C SER A 70 18.54 -8.45 5.15
N GLY A 71 17.85 -9.54 5.49
CA GLY A 71 16.40 -9.62 5.40
C GLY A 71 15.85 -9.47 3.97
N ALA A 72 16.69 -9.70 2.95
CA ALA A 72 16.28 -9.54 1.56
C ALA A 72 15.12 -10.49 1.23
N ARG A 73 14.09 -9.96 0.56
CA ARG A 73 12.99 -10.75 0.02
C ARG A 73 13.20 -10.95 -1.48
N ARG A 74 12.74 -12.09 -1.98
CA ARG A 74 12.79 -12.43 -3.40
C ARG A 74 12.10 -11.37 -4.24
N VAL A 75 10.91 -10.93 -3.84
CA VAL A 75 10.14 -9.94 -4.60
C VAL A 75 10.93 -8.64 -4.79
N ASP A 76 11.59 -8.17 -3.73
CA ASP A 76 12.34 -6.93 -3.75
C ASP A 76 13.52 -7.02 -4.74
N ALA A 77 14.21 -8.17 -4.73
CA ALA A 77 15.31 -8.44 -5.65
C ALA A 77 14.84 -8.52 -7.11
N VAL A 78 13.69 -9.16 -7.37
CA VAL A 78 13.10 -9.26 -8.70
C VAL A 78 12.70 -7.89 -9.22
N LEU A 79 12.02 -7.07 -8.41
CA LEU A 79 11.60 -5.72 -8.81
C LEU A 79 12.80 -4.82 -9.13
N ARG A 80 13.84 -4.83 -8.28
CA ARG A 80 15.08 -4.08 -8.54
C ARG A 80 15.74 -4.50 -9.86
N LYS A 81 15.88 -5.81 -10.08
CA LYS A 81 16.48 -6.34 -11.30
C LYS A 81 15.65 -6.00 -12.54
N ARG A 82 14.32 -6.16 -12.46
CA ARG A 82 13.41 -6.03 -13.59
C ARG A 82 13.28 -4.59 -14.08
N TYR A 83 13.20 -3.63 -13.17
CA TYR A 83 12.97 -2.22 -13.50
C TYR A 83 14.21 -1.33 -13.32
N GLY A 84 15.39 -1.93 -13.10
CA GLY A 84 16.63 -1.17 -12.89
C GLY A 84 16.57 -0.23 -11.69
N LEU A 85 15.81 -0.60 -10.65
CA LEU A 85 15.59 0.26 -9.49
C LEU A 85 16.81 0.26 -8.58
N SER A 86 17.15 1.43 -8.07
CA SER A 86 18.15 1.55 -7.01
C SER A 86 17.61 1.03 -5.68
N GLY A 87 18.51 0.79 -4.72
CA GLY A 87 18.12 0.40 -3.37
C GLY A 87 17.16 1.38 -2.69
N GLY A 88 17.15 2.66 -3.07
CA GLY A 88 16.26 3.67 -2.49
C GLY A 88 14.77 3.49 -2.82
N ASN A 89 14.44 2.82 -3.93
CA ASN A 89 13.06 2.64 -4.38
C ASN A 89 12.40 1.37 -3.85
N VAL A 90 13.21 0.35 -3.54
CA VAL A 90 12.79 -0.93 -2.96
C VAL A 90 13.88 -1.37 -1.99
N GLN A 91 13.70 -1.00 -0.72
CA GLN A 91 14.65 -1.29 0.36
C GLN A 91 14.39 -2.65 0.97
N ALA A 92 15.45 -3.32 1.43
CA ALA A 92 15.27 -4.46 2.32
C ALA A 92 14.68 -3.98 3.65
N PRO A 93 13.85 -4.78 4.34
CA PRO A 93 13.23 -4.40 5.61
C PRO A 93 14.22 -3.89 6.67
N ASN A 94 15.44 -4.45 6.71
CA ASN A 94 16.47 -4.08 7.67
C ASN A 94 17.18 -2.74 7.36
N SER A 95 16.90 -2.13 6.21
CA SER A 95 17.52 -0.88 5.73
C SER A 95 16.55 0.31 5.78
N LEU A 96 15.27 0.04 6.09
CA LEU A 96 14.23 1.06 6.20
C LEU A 96 14.36 1.85 7.50
N ARG A 97 13.83 3.08 7.47
CA ARG A 97 13.62 3.87 8.70
C ARG A 97 12.66 3.11 9.61
N GLY A 98 13.02 3.01 10.89
CA GLY A 98 12.22 2.27 11.88
C GLY A 98 10.75 2.73 11.97
N ALA A 99 10.47 4.00 11.68
CA ALA A 99 9.10 4.51 11.64
C ALA A 99 8.23 3.82 10.58
N VAL A 100 8.71 3.69 9.34
CA VAL A 100 7.97 3.01 8.25
C VAL A 100 7.65 1.58 8.65
N LEU A 101 8.68 0.88 9.17
CA LEU A 101 8.59 -0.52 9.53
C LEU A 101 7.59 -0.79 10.66
N VAL A 102 7.68 -0.02 11.74
CA VAL A 102 6.82 -0.18 12.92
C VAL A 102 5.40 0.30 12.61
N GLN A 103 5.25 1.47 11.99
CA GLN A 103 3.95 2.06 11.73
C GLN A 103 3.17 1.27 10.67
N GLY A 104 3.82 0.75 9.62
CA GLY A 104 3.11 -0.02 8.58
C GLY A 104 2.48 -1.30 9.11
N VAL A 105 3.21 -2.06 9.93
CA VAL A 105 2.69 -3.29 10.53
C VAL A 105 1.61 -3.01 11.58
N LEU A 106 1.82 -1.99 12.43
CA LEU A 106 0.83 -1.58 13.42
C LEU A 106 -0.43 -1.01 12.75
N LEU A 107 -0.31 -0.33 11.60
CA LEU A 107 -1.45 0.12 10.82
C LEU A 107 -2.33 -1.06 10.43
N VAL A 108 -1.75 -2.12 9.88
CA VAL A 108 -2.50 -3.30 9.46
C VAL A 108 -3.23 -3.96 10.64
N ASP A 109 -2.57 -4.10 11.79
CA ASP A 109 -3.20 -4.62 13.01
C ASP A 109 -4.38 -3.74 13.45
N ARG A 110 -4.20 -2.42 13.53
CA ARG A 110 -5.22 -1.49 14.00
C ARG A 110 -6.38 -1.35 13.02
N VAL A 111 -6.11 -1.25 11.72
CA VAL A 111 -7.13 -1.17 10.68
C VAL A 111 -7.96 -2.45 10.66
N ARG A 112 -7.39 -3.64 10.90
CA ARG A 112 -8.21 -4.87 11.03
C ARG A 112 -9.02 -4.94 12.32
N LYS A 113 -8.55 -4.35 13.42
CA LYS A 113 -9.35 -4.26 14.65
C LYS A 113 -10.57 -3.33 14.47
N THR A 114 -10.41 -2.27 13.69
CA THR A 114 -11.47 -1.30 13.41
C THR A 114 -12.37 -1.73 12.25
N PHE A 115 -11.80 -2.33 11.21
CA PHE A 115 -12.43 -2.75 9.96
C PHE A 115 -12.13 -4.23 9.68
N SER A 116 -12.81 -5.12 10.41
CA SER A 116 -12.50 -6.57 10.50
C SER A 116 -12.39 -7.34 9.18
N THR A 117 -13.00 -6.85 8.10
CA THR A 117 -13.02 -7.50 6.78
C THR A 117 -12.07 -6.87 5.78
N VAL A 118 -11.21 -5.93 6.19
CA VAL A 118 -10.33 -5.21 5.29
C VAL A 118 -9.30 -6.12 4.64
N ASN A 119 -9.24 -6.09 3.32
CA ASN A 119 -8.18 -6.77 2.59
C ASN A 119 -6.91 -5.92 2.53
N VAL A 120 -5.74 -6.55 2.56
CA VAL A 120 -4.46 -5.82 2.64
C VAL A 120 -3.57 -6.19 1.47
N THR A 121 -2.97 -5.18 0.85
CA THR A 121 -1.85 -5.34 -0.07
C THR A 121 -0.67 -4.49 0.37
N GLU A 122 0.53 -5.07 0.31
CA GLU A 122 1.77 -4.31 0.30
C GLU A 122 1.92 -3.59 -1.05
N THR A 123 2.57 -2.43 -1.03
CA THR A 123 2.87 -1.62 -2.21
C THR A 123 4.28 -1.04 -2.11
N HIS A 124 4.88 -0.75 -3.26
CA HIS A 124 6.09 0.09 -3.36
C HIS A 124 5.80 1.19 -4.39
N PRO A 125 5.21 2.32 -3.99
CA PRO A 125 4.69 3.36 -4.88
C PRO A 125 5.71 3.90 -5.88
N LYS A 126 6.94 4.17 -5.42
CA LYS A 126 8.02 4.68 -6.27
C LYS A 126 8.45 3.65 -7.31
N ALA A 127 8.53 2.38 -6.90
CA ALA A 127 8.82 1.28 -7.81
C ALA A 127 7.70 1.10 -8.84
N LEU A 128 6.44 1.20 -8.41
CA LEU A 128 5.27 1.06 -9.28
C LEU A 128 5.22 2.20 -10.31
N LEU A 129 5.42 3.44 -9.88
CA LEU A 129 5.46 4.60 -10.79
C LEU A 129 6.61 4.44 -11.80
N SER A 130 7.79 4.02 -11.33
CA SER A 130 8.94 3.73 -12.20
C SER A 130 8.68 2.59 -13.19
N ALA A 131 8.00 1.53 -12.76
CA ALA A 131 7.67 0.37 -13.61
C ALA A 131 6.66 0.73 -14.71
N THR A 132 5.73 1.64 -14.42
CA THR A 132 4.81 2.17 -15.43
C THR A 132 5.47 3.15 -16.39
N ASN A 133 6.65 3.70 -16.05
CA ASN A 133 7.37 4.71 -16.84
C ASN A 133 6.49 5.90 -17.27
N VAL A 134 5.57 6.33 -16.39
CA VAL A 134 4.69 7.48 -16.62
C VAL A 134 4.93 8.57 -15.57
N THR A 135 4.55 9.79 -15.92
CA THR A 135 4.50 10.90 -14.96
C THR A 135 3.36 10.70 -13.97
N TRP A 136 3.38 11.44 -12.85
CA TRP A 136 2.27 11.44 -11.89
C TRP A 136 0.91 11.70 -12.56
N SER A 137 0.79 12.76 -13.35
CA SER A 137 -0.45 13.08 -14.07
C SER A 137 -0.89 11.97 -15.03
N ALA A 138 0.05 11.34 -15.73
CA ALA A 138 -0.27 10.23 -16.62
C ALA A 138 -0.70 8.96 -15.85
N PHE A 139 -0.10 8.67 -14.69
CA PHE A 139 -0.56 7.62 -13.77
C PHE A 139 -2.01 7.87 -13.34
N CYS A 140 -2.30 9.11 -12.92
CA CYS A 140 -3.64 9.51 -12.51
C CYS A 140 -4.68 9.31 -13.62
N ASN A 141 -4.39 9.80 -14.82
CA ASN A 141 -5.25 9.63 -15.98
C ASN A 141 -5.47 8.15 -16.33
N GLN A 142 -4.41 7.34 -16.30
CA GLN A 142 -4.48 5.90 -16.58
C GLN A 142 -5.43 5.17 -15.62
N TYR A 143 -5.45 5.59 -14.35
CA TYR A 143 -6.25 4.95 -13.31
C TYR A 143 -7.53 5.72 -12.96
N GLY A 144 -7.92 6.72 -13.75
CA GLY A 144 -9.14 7.51 -13.53
C GLY A 144 -9.16 8.19 -12.16
N ILE A 145 -8.01 8.69 -11.71
CA ILE A 145 -7.83 9.43 -10.46
C ILE A 145 -7.69 10.90 -10.79
N GLU A 146 -8.46 11.76 -10.15
CA GLU A 146 -8.20 13.20 -10.19
C GLU A 146 -7.01 13.52 -9.30
N CYS A 147 -5.99 14.12 -9.89
CA CYS A 147 -4.77 14.46 -9.17
C CYS A 147 -4.62 15.95 -9.00
N GLY A 148 -4.33 16.35 -7.76
CA GLY A 148 -3.88 17.68 -7.42
C GLY A 148 -2.38 17.71 -7.12
N ASP A 149 -1.90 18.91 -6.78
CA ASP A 149 -0.59 19.10 -6.19
C ASP A 149 -0.62 18.61 -4.74
N VAL A 150 -0.12 17.40 -4.53
CA VAL A 150 -0.06 16.74 -3.22
C VAL A 150 1.40 16.53 -2.81
N SER A 151 1.64 16.33 -1.51
CA SER A 151 2.97 15.97 -1.02
C SER A 151 3.43 14.60 -1.54
N GLU A 152 4.74 14.30 -1.43
CA GLU A 152 5.29 12.99 -1.80
C GLU A 152 4.59 11.84 -1.04
N HIS A 153 4.36 12.03 0.26
CA HIS A 153 3.70 11.04 1.12
C HIS A 153 2.24 10.78 0.70
N GLU A 154 1.50 11.84 0.39
CA GLU A 154 0.12 11.72 -0.09
C GLU A 154 0.05 11.06 -1.47
N ARG A 155 0.98 11.41 -2.38
CA ARG A 155 1.08 10.75 -3.69
C ARG A 155 1.33 9.25 -3.54
N ASP A 156 2.29 8.87 -2.70
CA ASP A 156 2.66 7.47 -2.50
C ASP A 156 1.52 6.70 -1.81
N ALA A 157 0.76 7.36 -0.93
CA ALA A 157 -0.51 6.84 -0.41
C ALA A 157 -1.58 6.64 -1.51
N VAL A 158 -1.78 7.60 -2.42
CA VAL A 158 -2.75 7.43 -3.54
C VAL A 158 -2.39 6.25 -4.43
N ILE A 159 -1.11 6.13 -4.79
CA ILE A 159 -0.62 4.99 -5.59
C ILE A 159 -0.90 3.67 -4.85
N SER A 160 -0.74 3.66 -3.53
CA SER A 160 -1.06 2.49 -2.71
C SER A 160 -2.56 2.15 -2.70
N ALA A 161 -3.43 3.16 -2.61
CA ALA A 161 -4.87 2.99 -2.71
C ALA A 161 -5.29 2.42 -4.08
N VAL A 162 -4.66 2.91 -5.16
CA VAL A 162 -4.87 2.39 -6.52
C VAL A 162 -4.46 0.93 -6.59
N ALA A 163 -3.30 0.54 -6.07
CA ALA A 163 -2.88 -0.86 -6.09
C ALA A 163 -3.85 -1.80 -5.35
N ALA A 164 -4.40 -1.37 -4.21
CA ALA A 164 -5.45 -2.11 -3.51
C ALA A 164 -6.72 -2.25 -4.39
N ARG A 165 -7.19 -1.13 -4.95
CA ARG A 165 -8.36 -1.11 -5.82
C ARG A 165 -8.18 -2.01 -7.05
N GLU A 166 -7.08 -1.87 -7.78
CA GLU A 166 -6.81 -2.64 -9.00
C GLU A 166 -6.66 -4.13 -8.71
N GLY A 167 -5.97 -4.49 -7.62
CA GLY A 167 -5.77 -5.85 -7.19
C GLY A 167 -7.06 -6.55 -6.75
N PHE A 168 -7.79 -5.96 -5.80
CA PHE A 168 -9.01 -6.57 -5.26
C PHE A 168 -10.21 -6.50 -6.22
N CYS A 169 -10.21 -5.59 -7.19
CA CYS A 169 -11.14 -5.64 -8.33
C CYS A 169 -10.73 -6.66 -9.41
N GLY A 170 -9.61 -7.36 -9.27
CA GLY A 170 -9.14 -8.36 -10.23
C GLY A 170 -8.61 -7.78 -11.56
N ARG A 171 -8.32 -6.47 -11.60
CA ARG A 171 -7.71 -5.82 -12.77
C ARG A 171 -6.21 -6.07 -12.83
N TRP A 172 -5.55 -6.13 -11.68
CA TRP A 172 -4.18 -6.61 -11.54
C TRP A 172 -4.20 -8.06 -11.08
N LYS A 173 -3.77 -8.97 -11.96
CA LYS A 173 -3.87 -10.42 -11.74
C LYS A 173 -2.65 -11.00 -11.03
N ASN A 174 -1.53 -10.29 -11.08
CA ASN A 174 -0.28 -10.75 -10.52
C ASN A 174 -0.18 -10.36 -9.05
N ASP A 175 -0.21 -11.36 -8.18
CA ASP A 175 0.12 -11.22 -6.77
C ASP A 175 1.54 -11.75 -6.52
N LEU A 176 2.49 -10.81 -6.35
CA LEU A 176 3.90 -11.11 -6.17
C LEU A 176 4.19 -11.82 -4.84
N SER A 177 3.27 -11.77 -3.88
CA SER A 177 3.40 -12.44 -2.59
C SER A 177 3.28 -13.98 -2.69
N LEU A 178 2.83 -14.50 -3.83
CA LEU A 178 2.64 -15.94 -4.07
C LEU A 178 3.97 -16.68 -4.29
N VAL A 179 5.02 -16.00 -4.73
CA VAL A 179 6.34 -16.61 -5.00
C VAL A 179 7.36 -16.05 -4.03
N ARG A 180 7.90 -16.91 -3.17
CA ARG A 180 8.81 -16.54 -2.08
C ARG A 180 9.94 -17.54 -1.92
N ASP A 181 11.04 -17.12 -1.31
CA ASP A 181 12.12 -18.02 -0.95
C ASP A 181 11.84 -18.76 0.38
N PRO A 182 12.49 -19.91 0.66
CA PRO A 182 12.23 -20.70 1.87
C PRO A 182 12.46 -19.95 3.19
N SER A 183 13.36 -18.97 3.19
CA SER A 183 13.66 -18.11 4.34
C SER A 183 12.64 -17.00 4.60
N GLU A 184 11.62 -16.87 3.75
CA GLU A 184 10.57 -15.86 3.89
C GLU A 184 9.34 -16.40 4.62
N SER A 185 8.83 -15.61 5.57
CA SER A 185 7.54 -15.87 6.21
C SER A 185 6.42 -15.88 5.17
N ASN A 186 5.43 -16.77 5.33
CA ASN A 186 4.33 -16.87 4.39
C ASN A 186 3.34 -15.70 4.56
N PRO A 187 3.22 -14.76 3.58
CA PRO A 187 2.32 -13.61 3.67
C PRO A 187 0.83 -14.00 3.75
N LYS A 188 0.48 -15.24 3.40
CA LYS A 188 -0.89 -15.76 3.46
C LYS A 188 -1.27 -16.41 4.79
N SER A 189 -0.30 -16.71 5.67
CA SER A 189 -0.57 -17.44 6.91
C SER A 189 0.23 -17.00 8.14
N HIS A 190 1.11 -16.01 8.03
CA HIS A 190 1.82 -15.46 9.20
C HIS A 190 0.92 -14.55 10.05
N TRP A 191 1.43 -14.04 11.16
CA TRP A 191 0.66 -13.28 12.16
C TRP A 191 -0.02 -11.98 11.66
N PHE A 192 0.36 -11.45 10.48
CA PHE A 192 -0.27 -10.28 9.85
C PHE A 192 -0.93 -10.67 8.52
N ALA A 193 -1.10 -11.95 8.24
CA ALA A 193 -1.84 -12.44 7.10
C ALA A 193 -3.34 -12.14 7.20
N PRO A 194 -4.07 -12.17 6.07
CA PRO A 194 -3.54 -12.31 4.71
C PRO A 194 -3.02 -10.98 4.14
N VAL A 195 -1.85 -11.02 3.52
CA VAL A 195 -1.25 -9.90 2.78
C VAL A 195 -1.08 -10.31 1.32
N ASN A 196 -1.46 -9.43 0.41
CA ASN A 196 -1.20 -9.54 -1.03
C ASN A 196 -0.11 -8.56 -1.45
N TYR A 197 0.39 -8.72 -2.67
CA TYR A 197 1.24 -7.73 -3.30
C TYR A 197 0.89 -7.65 -4.79
N PHE A 198 -0.17 -6.90 -5.09
CA PHE A 198 -0.66 -6.78 -6.46
C PHE A 198 0.24 -5.92 -7.34
N TRP A 199 0.35 -6.31 -8.61
CA TRP A 199 1.20 -5.67 -9.60
C TRP A 199 0.54 -5.65 -10.99
N PRO A 200 0.70 -4.57 -11.79
CA PRO A 200 -0.07 -4.33 -13.02
C PRO A 200 0.23 -5.20 -14.24
N GLU A 201 1.31 -5.99 -14.21
CA GLU A 201 1.69 -6.87 -15.34
C GLU A 201 0.87 -8.15 -15.40
#